data_AF-A0A1J4SY84-F1
#
_entry.id   AF-A0A1J4SY84-F1
#
_cell.length_a   1.000
_cell.length_b   1.000
_cell.length_c   1.000
_cell.angle_alpha   90.00
_cell.angle_beta   90.00
_cell.angle_gamma   90.00
#
_symmetry.space_group_name_H-M   'P 1'
#
loop_
_entity.id
_entity.type
_entity.pdbx_description
1 polymer ?
#
loop_
_entity_poly.entity_id
_entity_poly.type
_entity_poly.pdbx_seq_one_letter_code
_entity_poly.pdbx_strand_id
1 'polypeptide(L)'
;MKKEIMIFPSASAIAGFLGRSLAAKTRDLAPGRYFYVALSGGKTPEAVLTTLAGHSGINRDRVRIFWGDERCVRPSSQQSNYRSARLSLLGPCGIPRGNIFRLRGEAPPYAEAARYSRLVRSLIPSAGTPRVSV
;
A
#
# COMPACT_ATOMS: atom_id res chain seq x y z
N MET A 1 -5.24 -10.43 20.00
CA MET A 1 -4.30 -9.50 19.33
C MET A 1 -3.87 -8.48 20.38
N LYS A 2 -2.57 -8.31 20.63
CA LYS A 2 -2.07 -7.31 21.59
C LYS A 2 -2.18 -5.93 20.92
N LYS A 3 -2.86 -4.98 21.56
CA LYS A 3 -2.90 -3.59 21.09
C LYS A 3 -1.59 -2.92 21.48
N GLU A 4 -0.95 -2.24 20.53
CA GLU A 4 0.25 -1.45 20.76
C GLU A 4 -0.01 -0.02 20.31
N ILE A 5 0.43 0.95 21.10
CA ILE A 5 0.35 2.38 20.78
C ILE A 5 1.77 2.88 20.64
N MET A 6 2.12 3.38 19.46
CA MET A 6 3.43 3.97 19.17
C MET A 6 3.24 5.46 18.92
N ILE A 7 3.99 6.29 19.65
CA ILE A 7 3.96 7.74 19.51
C ILE A 7 5.25 8.18 18.80
N PHE A 8 5.10 8.95 17.73
CA PHE A 8 6.21 9.44 16.93
C PHE A 8 6.18 10.98 16.89
N PRO A 9 7.35 11.64 16.91
CA PRO A 9 7.41 13.11 16.92
C PRO A 9 7.09 13.74 15.56
N SER A 10 7.08 12.96 14.47
CA SER A 10 6.85 13.49 13.11
C SER A 10 6.45 12.41 12.12
N ALA A 11 5.90 12.83 10.96
CA ALA A 11 5.64 11.95 9.82
C ALA A 11 6.93 11.27 9.30
N SER A 12 8.08 11.95 9.39
CA SER A 12 9.38 11.39 9.01
C SER A 12 9.80 10.25 9.93
N ALA A 13 9.57 10.38 11.25
CA ALA A 13 9.83 9.31 12.20
C ALA A 13 8.94 8.07 11.94
N ILE A 14 7.67 8.28 11.60
CA ILE A 14 6.76 7.21 11.17
C ILE A 14 7.29 6.55 9.89
N ALA A 15 7.64 7.33 8.88
CA ALA A 15 8.16 6.81 7.61
C ALA A 15 9.45 6.01 7.78
N GLY A 16 10.37 6.48 8.63
CA GLY A 16 11.59 5.73 8.95
C GLY A 16 11.30 4.40 9.65
N PHE A 17 10.36 4.38 10.59
CA PHE A 17 9.92 3.14 11.25
C PHE A 17 9.27 2.16 10.25
N LEU A 18 8.35 2.64 9.42
CA LEU A 18 7.69 1.82 8.40
C LEU A 18 8.68 1.31 7.36
N GLY A 19 9.62 2.15 6.91
CA GLY A 19 10.66 1.78 5.95
C GLY A 19 11.56 0.66 6.48
N ARG A 20 12.04 0.76 7.72
CA ARG A 20 12.80 -0.32 8.37
C ARG A 20 11.96 -1.59 8.55
N SER A 21 10.69 -1.45 8.92
CA SER A 21 9.78 -2.58 9.11
C SER A 21 9.50 -3.31 7.79
N LEU A 22 9.26 -2.58 6.70
CA LEU A 22 9.09 -3.14 5.37
C LEU A 22 10.37 -3.79 4.87
N ALA A 23 11.53 -3.15 5.06
CA ALA A 23 12.83 -3.71 4.72
C ALA A 23 13.06 -5.06 5.42
N ALA A 24 12.84 -5.12 6.74
CA ALA A 24 12.99 -6.35 7.51
C ALA A 24 12.01 -7.44 7.05
N LYS A 25 10.75 -7.10 6.81
CA LYS A 25 9.71 -8.07 6.38
C LYS A 25 9.90 -8.59 4.96
N THR A 26 10.67 -7.88 4.12
CA THR A 26 10.89 -8.25 2.72
C THR A 26 12.24 -8.90 2.46
N ARG A 27 13.22 -8.71 3.35
CA ARG A 27 14.60 -9.22 3.21
C ARG A 27 14.67 -10.72 2.97
N ASP A 28 13.95 -11.50 3.78
CA ASP A 28 14.09 -12.96 3.85
C ASP A 28 12.87 -13.69 3.26
N LEU A 29 12.10 -13.02 2.40
CA LEU A 29 10.97 -13.65 1.72
C LEU A 29 11.47 -14.70 0.73
N ALA A 30 10.99 -15.94 0.87
CA ALA A 30 11.27 -17.02 -0.08
C ALA A 30 10.92 -16.61 -1.54
N PRO A 31 11.57 -17.22 -2.54
CA PRO A 31 11.23 -16.99 -3.95
C PRO A 31 9.72 -17.11 -4.22
N GLY A 32 9.17 -16.19 -5.02
CA GLY A 32 7.74 -16.14 -5.32
C GLY A 32 6.82 -15.64 -4.17
N ARG A 33 7.38 -15.32 -3.01
CA ARG A 33 6.64 -14.69 -1.90
C ARG A 33 6.76 -13.17 -1.93
N TYR A 34 5.70 -12.52 -1.48
CA TYR A 34 5.54 -11.08 -1.44
C TYR A 34 5.02 -10.65 -0.08
N PHE A 35 5.37 -9.43 0.31
CA PHE A 35 4.70 -8.71 1.38
C PHE A 35 3.53 -7.90 0.79
N TYR A 36 2.37 -7.94 1.44
CA TYR A 36 1.15 -7.31 0.94
C TYR A 36 0.83 -6.08 1.78
N VAL A 37 0.65 -4.92 1.15
CA VAL A 37 0.35 -3.66 1.81
C VAL A 37 -0.93 -3.08 1.25
N ALA A 38 -1.88 -2.73 2.11
CA ALA A 38 -3.03 -1.92 1.72
C ALA A 38 -2.80 -0.48 2.15
N LEU A 39 -2.86 0.44 1.19
CA LEU A 39 -2.74 1.88 1.42
C LEU A 39 -4.12 2.48 1.72
N SER A 40 -4.10 3.50 2.56
CA SER A 40 -5.24 4.38 2.81
C SER A 40 -5.03 5.74 2.14
N GLY A 41 -6.14 6.43 1.89
CA GLY A 41 -6.12 7.83 1.48
C GLY A 41 -5.89 8.81 2.62
N GLY A 42 -5.69 10.08 2.27
CA GLY A 42 -5.67 11.21 3.21
C GLY A 42 -4.31 11.90 3.33
N LYS A 43 -4.32 13.09 3.95
CA LYS A 43 -3.15 13.98 4.04
C LYS A 43 -2.05 13.41 4.96
N THR A 44 -2.42 12.79 6.08
CA THR A 44 -1.44 12.22 7.01
C THR A 44 -0.68 11.04 6.38
N PRO A 45 -1.35 10.04 5.76
CA PRO A 45 -0.66 9.04 4.95
C PRO A 45 0.21 9.65 3.85
N GLU A 46 -0.27 10.65 3.12
CA GLU A 46 0.49 11.28 2.03
C GLU A 46 1.87 11.82 2.46
N ALA A 47 1.96 12.50 3.61
CA ALA A 47 3.24 13.00 4.14
C ALA A 47 4.21 11.87 4.52
N VAL A 48 3.67 10.81 5.12
CA VAL A 48 4.44 9.60 5.47
C VAL A 48 4.92 8.89 4.21
N LEU A 49 4.05 8.70 3.23
CA LEU A 49 4.33 8.06 1.94
C LEU A 49 5.42 8.80 1.16
N THR A 50 5.38 10.13 1.15
CA THR A 50 6.38 10.97 0.49
C THR A 50 7.76 10.75 1.10
N THR A 51 7.87 10.75 2.43
CA THR A 51 9.15 10.48 3.11
C THR A 51 9.60 9.04 2.88
N LEU A 52 8.66 8.08 2.93
CA LEU A 52 8.94 6.65 2.76
C LEU A 52 9.53 6.33 1.38
N ALA A 53 9.16 7.10 0.35
CA ALA A 53 9.63 6.87 -1.02
C ALA A 53 11.16 6.99 -1.18
N GLY A 54 11.80 7.80 -0.33
CA GLY A 54 13.26 7.95 -0.28
C GLY A 54 13.98 6.85 0.50
N HIS A 55 13.27 5.91 1.14
CA HIS A 55 13.89 4.90 1.99
C HIS A 55 14.52 3.77 1.14
N SER A 56 15.85 3.74 1.08
CA SER A 56 16.63 2.80 0.25
C SER A 56 16.50 1.32 0.64
N GLY A 57 16.15 1.03 1.91
CA GLY A 57 16.04 -0.36 2.39
C GLY A 57 14.80 -1.13 1.91
N ILE A 58 13.85 -0.49 1.22
CA ILE A 58 12.62 -1.16 0.78
C ILE A 58 12.91 -2.02 -0.46
N ASN A 59 12.68 -3.33 -0.37
CA ASN A 59 12.72 -4.21 -1.53
C ASN A 59 11.43 -4.08 -2.35
N ARG A 60 11.45 -3.18 -3.33
CA ARG A 60 10.33 -2.77 -4.19
C ARG A 60 9.71 -3.93 -4.98
N ASP A 61 10.54 -4.91 -5.36
CA ASP A 61 10.11 -6.09 -6.13
C ASP A 61 9.35 -7.09 -5.28
N ARG A 62 9.47 -7.00 -3.95
CA ARG A 62 8.88 -7.93 -2.98
C ARG A 62 7.68 -7.38 -2.24
N VAL A 63 7.18 -6.19 -2.63
CA VAL A 63 5.97 -5.61 -2.05
C VAL A 63 4.87 -5.55 -3.10
N ARG A 64 3.67 -6.01 -2.76
CA ARG A 64 2.45 -5.84 -3.56
C ARG A 64 1.50 -4.86 -2.87
N ILE A 65 1.03 -3.88 -3.64
CA ILE A 65 0.27 -2.73 -3.15
C ILE A 65 -1.21 -2.86 -3.53
N PHE A 66 -2.07 -2.62 -2.54
CA PHE A 66 -3.52 -2.62 -2.60
C PHE A 66 -4.05 -1.35 -1.94
N TRP A 67 -5.36 -1.15 -2.01
CA TRP A 67 -6.10 -0.11 -1.31
C TRP A 67 -7.23 -0.72 -0.48
N GLY A 68 -7.49 -0.15 0.69
CA GLY A 68 -8.66 -0.49 1.50
C GLY A 68 -9.94 0.17 0.97
N ASP A 69 -9.82 1.39 0.46
CA ASP A 69 -10.89 2.18 -0.13
C ASP A 69 -10.40 3.02 -1.33
N GLU A 70 -11.32 3.43 -2.19
CA GLU A 70 -11.05 4.37 -3.28
C GLU A 70 -12.32 5.15 -3.63
N ARG A 71 -12.14 6.37 -4.12
CA ARG A 71 -13.21 7.26 -4.55
C ARG A 71 -13.67 6.82 -5.93
N CYS A 72 -14.98 6.87 -6.20
CA CYS A 72 -15.56 6.49 -7.49
C CYS A 72 -15.32 7.59 -8.56
N VAL A 73 -14.06 7.84 -8.87
CA VAL A 73 -13.58 8.86 -9.81
C VAL A 73 -12.48 8.29 -10.70
N ARG A 74 -12.19 8.96 -11.82
CA ARG A 74 -11.07 8.60 -12.69
C ARG A 74 -9.73 8.62 -11.93
N PRO A 75 -8.76 7.75 -12.30
CA PRO A 75 -7.47 7.66 -11.63
C PRO A 75 -6.57 8.90 -11.82
N SER A 76 -6.95 9.82 -12.70
CA SER A 76 -6.29 11.13 -12.87
C SER A 76 -6.90 12.23 -11.99
N SER A 77 -8.04 11.98 -11.34
CA SER A 77 -8.71 12.93 -10.45
C SER A 77 -7.86 13.22 -9.22
N GLN A 78 -7.85 14.48 -8.78
CA GLN A 78 -7.18 14.91 -7.54
C GLN A 78 -7.72 14.19 -6.29
N GLN A 79 -8.96 13.67 -6.34
CA GLN A 79 -9.59 12.94 -5.23
C GLN A 79 -9.22 11.45 -5.16
N SER A 80 -8.51 10.91 -6.17
CA SER A 80 -8.14 9.48 -6.20
C SER A 80 -7.00 9.19 -5.22
N ASN A 81 -7.23 8.20 -4.34
CA ASN A 81 -6.21 7.64 -3.45
C ASN A 81 -5.05 7.05 -4.27
N TYR A 82 -5.36 6.36 -5.38
CA TYR A 82 -4.35 5.85 -6.30
C TYR A 82 -3.49 6.98 -6.88
N ARG A 83 -4.08 8.10 -7.30
CA ARG A 83 -3.30 9.24 -7.83
C ARG A 83 -2.33 9.79 -6.79
N SER A 84 -2.80 10.06 -5.57
CA SER A 84 -1.95 10.57 -4.48
C SER A 84 -0.81 9.59 -4.21
N ALA A 85 -1.11 8.31 -3.97
CA ALA A 85 -0.08 7.29 -3.75
C ALA A 85 0.91 7.15 -4.92
N ARG A 86 0.45 7.28 -6.17
CA ARG A 86 1.33 7.25 -7.36
C ARG A 86 2.36 8.37 -7.34
N LEU A 87 1.94 9.57 -6.98
CA LEU A 87 2.80 10.75 -6.94
C LEU A 87 3.72 10.75 -5.72
N SER A 88 3.22 10.32 -4.57
CA SER A 88 3.96 10.40 -3.30
C SER A 88 4.87 9.20 -3.04
N LEU A 89 4.45 7.99 -3.40
CA LEU A 89 5.21 6.76 -3.12
C LEU A 89 5.54 5.97 -4.37
N LEU A 90 4.55 5.52 -5.16
CA LEU A 90 4.77 4.41 -6.09
C LEU A 90 5.70 4.79 -7.24
N GLY A 91 5.57 6.00 -7.77
CA GLY A 91 6.44 6.54 -8.81
C GLY A 91 7.85 6.81 -8.29
N PRO A 92 8.03 7.67 -7.27
CA PRO A 92 9.35 7.98 -6.73
C PRO A 92 10.06 6.76 -6.13
N CYS A 93 9.31 5.85 -5.51
CA CYS A 93 9.81 4.58 -5.00
C CYS A 93 9.91 3.50 -6.10
N GLY A 94 9.69 3.81 -7.37
CA GLY A 94 9.89 2.87 -8.49
C GLY A 94 9.25 1.49 -8.28
N ILE A 95 8.06 1.43 -7.68
CA ILE A 95 7.36 0.16 -7.44
C ILE A 95 6.96 -0.44 -8.81
N PRO A 96 7.29 -1.71 -9.09
CA PRO A 96 6.94 -2.33 -10.37
C PRO A 96 5.44 -2.28 -10.63
N ARG A 97 5.04 -1.95 -11.86
CA ARG A 97 3.60 -1.85 -12.22
C ARG A 97 2.83 -3.15 -11.95
N GLY A 98 3.47 -4.30 -12.17
CA GLY A 98 2.89 -5.62 -11.88
C GLY A 98 2.64 -5.91 -10.39
N ASN A 99 3.21 -5.09 -9.50
CA ASN A 99 3.00 -5.16 -8.07
C ASN A 99 1.92 -4.19 -7.55
N ILE A 100 1.24 -3.45 -8.44
CA ILE A 100 0.25 -2.43 -8.05
C ILE A 100 -1.15 -2.88 -8.48
N PHE A 101 -2.01 -3.15 -7.49
CA PHE A 101 -3.37 -3.64 -7.68
C PHE A 101 -4.38 -2.58 -7.21
N ARG A 102 -4.68 -1.60 -8.06
CA ARG A 102 -5.62 -0.51 -7.72
C ARG A 102 -7.08 -0.93 -7.77
N LEU A 103 -7.89 -0.32 -6.90
CA LEU A 103 -9.33 -0.18 -7.09
C LEU A 103 -9.59 0.73 -8.30
N ARG A 104 -10.56 0.37 -9.14
CA ARG A 104 -10.94 1.13 -10.34
C ARG A 104 -12.12 2.04 -10.04
N GLY A 105 -11.84 3.21 -9.47
CA GLY A 105 -12.85 4.21 -9.16
C GLY A 105 -13.68 4.68 -10.36
N GLU A 106 -13.17 4.52 -11.58
CA GLU A 106 -13.88 4.84 -12.81
C GLU A 106 -14.93 3.80 -13.25
N ALA A 107 -14.95 2.62 -12.63
CA ALA A 107 -15.87 1.54 -12.97
C ALA A 107 -17.15 1.60 -12.11
N PRO A 108 -18.26 0.96 -12.55
CA PRO A 108 -19.48 0.86 -11.75
C PRO A 108 -19.18 0.28 -10.34
N PRO A 109 -19.54 0.97 -9.25
CA PRO A 109 -19.03 0.65 -7.91
C PRO A 109 -19.28 -0.79 -7.46
N TYR A 110 -20.48 -1.32 -7.65
CA TYR A 110 -20.82 -2.69 -7.26
C TYR A 110 -20.04 -3.74 -8.06
N ALA A 111 -19.88 -3.53 -9.36
CA ALA A 111 -19.11 -4.43 -10.22
C ALA A 111 -17.62 -4.40 -9.84
N GLU A 112 -17.08 -3.21 -9.55
CA GLU A 112 -15.70 -3.06 -9.13
C GLU A 112 -15.44 -3.67 -7.75
N ALA A 113 -16.33 -3.48 -6.79
CA ALA A 113 -16.22 -4.11 -5.47
C ALA A 113 -16.17 -5.65 -5.60
N ALA A 114 -17.03 -6.24 -6.44
CA ALA A 114 -17.01 -7.68 -6.70
C ALA A 114 -15.71 -8.13 -7.40
N ARG A 115 -15.25 -7.39 -8.42
CA ARG A 115 -14.00 -7.69 -9.13
C ARG A 115 -12.79 -7.61 -8.19
N TYR A 116 -12.70 -6.55 -7.41
CA TYR A 116 -11.58 -6.28 -6.52
C TYR A 116 -11.54 -7.27 -5.35
N SER A 117 -12.69 -7.64 -4.79
CA SER A 117 -12.78 -8.70 -3.77
C SER A 117 -12.25 -10.05 -4.31
N ARG A 118 -12.62 -10.44 -5.54
CA ARG A 118 -12.06 -11.63 -6.19
C ARG A 118 -10.54 -11.52 -6.41
N LEU A 119 -10.06 -10.37 -6.87
CA LEU A 119 -8.64 -10.11 -7.08
C LEU A 119 -7.85 -10.30 -5.78
N VAL A 120 -8.27 -9.65 -4.69
CA VAL A 120 -7.63 -9.74 -3.38
C VAL A 120 -7.59 -11.18 -2.88
N ARG A 121 -8.73 -11.90 -2.95
CA ARG A 121 -8.80 -13.32 -2.55
C ARG A 121 -7.89 -14.22 -3.39
N SER A 122 -7.69 -13.91 -4.67
CA SER A 122 -6.83 -14.72 -5.56
C SER A 122 -5.34 -14.49 -5.33
N LEU A 123 -4.94 -13.31 -4.86
CA LEU A 123 -3.53 -12.92 -4.75
C LEU A 123 -2.97 -13.05 -3.33
N ILE A 124 -3.81 -12.88 -2.31
CA ILE A 124 -3.38 -12.94 -0.91
C ILE A 124 -3.64 -14.38 -0.38
N PRO A 125 -2.59 -15.12 0.04
CA PRO A 125 -2.76 -16.46 0.58
C PRO A 125 -3.73 -16.48 1.78
N SER A 126 -4.62 -17.48 1.82
CA SER A 126 -5.68 -17.65 2.83
C SER A 126 -5.19 -18.01 4.24
N ALA A 127 -3.88 -18.13 4.45
CA ALA A 127 -3.29 -18.34 5.78
C ALA A 127 -3.30 -17.02 6.59
N GLY A 128 -4.46 -16.71 7.15
CA GLY A 128 -4.67 -15.58 8.05
C GLY A 128 -5.33 -14.39 7.34
N THR A 129 -6.38 -13.89 7.97
CA THR A 129 -7.06 -12.61 7.73
C THR A 129 -6.10 -11.56 7.10
N PRO A 130 -6.52 -10.79 6.07
CA PRO A 130 -5.71 -9.71 5.53
C PRO A 130 -5.23 -8.81 6.66
N ARG A 131 -3.96 -8.92 7.05
CA ARG A 131 -3.37 -8.06 8.07
C ARG A 131 -2.94 -6.78 7.37
N VAL A 132 -3.89 -5.86 7.23
CA VAL A 132 -3.57 -4.46 6.96
C VAL A 132 -2.97 -3.92 8.24
N SER A 133 -1.63 -3.86 8.31
CA SER A 133 -0.96 -3.11 9.37
C SER A 133 -1.15 -1.63 9.09
N VAL A 134 -2.04 -0.99 9.86
CA VAL A 134 -2.05 0.47 10.06
C VAL A 134 -1.41 0.74 11.40
#